data_AF-A0A9D8H018-F1
#
_entry.id   AF-A0A9D8H018-F1
#
_cell.length_a   1.000
_cell.length_b   1.000
_cell.length_c   1.000
_cell.angle_alpha   90.00
_cell.angle_beta   90.00
_cell.angle_gamma   90.00
#
_symmetry.space_group_name_H-M   'P 1'
#
loop_
_entity.id
_entity.type
_entity.pdbx_description
1 polymer ?
#
loop_
_entity_poly.entity_id
_entity_poly.type
_entity_poly.pdbx_seq_one_letter_code
_entity_poly.pdbx_strand_id
1 'polypeptide(L)' 'MRSFLFVPGDSERKLAKGPQSGPDALILDLEDSVAADRKTVARAMVLDYLKTAKR' A
#
# COMPACT_ATOMS: atom_id res chain seq x y z
N MET A 1 17.49 -8.69 2.56
CA MET A 1 16.39 -7.98 1.87
C MET A 1 16.75 -7.86 0.41
N ARG A 2 15.95 -8.45 -0.48
CA ARG A 2 16.21 -8.65 -1.91
C ARG A 2 15.24 -7.86 -2.78
N SER A 3 14.04 -7.56 -2.27
CA SER A 3 12.99 -6.86 -3.03
C SER A 3 12.14 -5.97 -2.14
N PHE A 4 11.82 -4.79 -2.66
CA PHE A 4 10.83 -3.87 -2.10
C PHE A 4 9.72 -3.69 -3.13
N LEU A 5 8.47 -3.83 -2.71
CA LEU A 5 7.32 -3.57 -3.57
C LEU A 5 6.60 -2.31 -3.12
N PHE A 6 6.57 -1.30 -3.99
CA PHE A 6 5.84 -0.06 -3.76
C PHE A 6 4.41 -0.19 -4.28
N VAL A 7 3.44 0.12 -3.44
CA VAL A 7 2.00 0.06 -3.76
C VAL A 7 1.36 1.41 -3.43
N PRO A 8 0.68 2.06 -4.40
CA PRO A 8 -0.11 3.26 -4.12
C PRO A 8 -1.19 2.98 -3.07
N GLY A 9 -1.23 3.81 -2.03
CA GLY A 9 -2.12 3.65 -0.88
C GLY A 9 -3.61 3.84 -1.21
N ASP A 10 -3.93 4.35 -2.40
CA ASP A 10 -5.30 4.59 -2.85
C ASP A 10 -5.84 3.46 -3.76
N SER A 11 -5.10 2.36 -3.91
CA SER A 11 -5.43 1.25 -4.81
C SER A 11 -5.77 -0.03 -4.06
N GLU A 12 -7.06 -0.28 -3.81
CA GLU A 12 -7.56 -1.46 -3.09
C GLU A 12 -7.07 -2.77 -3.72
N ARG A 13 -7.15 -2.89 -5.06
CA ARG A 13 -6.66 -4.06 -5.80
C ARG A 13 -5.18 -4.35 -5.52
N LYS A 14 -4.35 -3.31 -5.48
CA LYS A 14 -2.90 -3.49 -5.28
C LYS A 14 -2.57 -3.75 -3.81
N LEU A 15 -3.29 -3.13 -2.87
CA LEU A 15 -3.19 -3.45 -1.44
C LEU A 15 -3.51 -4.93 -1.17
N ALA A 16 -4.58 -5.46 -1.79
CA ALA A 16 -4.96 -6.86 -1.63
C ALA A 16 -3.98 -7.86 -2.28
N LYS A 17 -3.37 -7.48 -3.42
CA LYS A 17 -2.48 -8.37 -4.19
C LYS A 17 -0.99 -8.24 -3.83
N GLY A 18 -0.56 -7.10 -3.30
CA GLY A 18 0.86 -6.82 -3.02
C GLY A 18 1.55 -7.87 -2.15
N PRO A 19 0.95 -8.30 -1.03
CA PRO A 19 1.54 -9.38 -0.21
C PRO A 19 1.71 -10.70 -0.96
N GLN A 20 0.79 -11.01 -1.89
CA GLN A 20 0.76 -12.30 -2.60
C GLN A 20 1.93 -12.46 -3.58
N SER A 21 2.58 -11.37 -4.00
CA SER A 21 3.77 -11.45 -4.86
C SER A 21 5.07 -11.75 -4.10
N GLY A 22 5.00 -11.95 -2.77
CA GLY A 22 6.14 -12.36 -1.95
C GLY A 22 7.33 -11.38 -1.91
N PRO A 23 7.12 -10.05 -1.79
CA PRO A 23 8.24 -9.14 -1.60
C PRO A 23 8.87 -9.32 -0.21
N ASP A 24 10.18 -9.07 -0.08
CA ASP A 24 10.81 -9.06 1.25
C ASP A 24 10.28 -7.88 2.09
N ALA A 25 9.84 -6.78 1.46
CA ALA A 25 9.14 -5.68 2.11
C ALA A 25 8.08 -5.04 1.20
N LEU A 26 6.93 -4.69 1.77
CA LEU A 26 5.85 -3.96 1.11
C LEU A 26 5.83 -2.52 1.61
N ILE A 27 5.93 -1.55 0.70
CA ILE A 27 5.90 -0.11 0.99
C ILE A 27 4.59 0.45 0.47
N LEU A 28 3.76 0.94 1.38
CA LEU A 28 2.48 1.59 1.07
C LEU A 28 2.74 3.07 0.85
N ASP A 29 2.65 3.51 -0.39
CA ASP A 29 3.01 4.86 -0.80
C ASP A 29 1.84 5.84 -0.64
N LEU A 30 2.13 7.02 -0.10
CA LEU A 30 1.21 8.14 0.09
C LEU A 30 1.68 9.42 -0.61
N GLU A 31 2.78 9.33 -1.35
CA GLU A 31 3.45 10.45 -2.00
C GLU A 31 3.17 10.43 -3.52
N ASP A 32 4.19 10.19 -4.35
CA ASP A 32 4.17 10.48 -5.78
C ASP A 32 3.27 9.55 -6.59
N SER A 33 2.99 8.34 -6.10
CA SER A 33 2.09 7.41 -6.78
C SER A 33 0.60 7.64 -6.47
N VAL A 34 0.29 8.64 -5.63
CA VAL A 34 -1.08 8.99 -5.23
C VAL A 34 -1.42 10.40 -5.71
N ALA A 35 -2.50 10.52 -6.50
CA ALA A 35 -3.01 11.81 -6.95
C ALA A 35 -3.30 12.74 -5.76
N ALA A 36 -3.06 14.05 -5.92
CA ALA A 36 -3.12 15.00 -4.81
C ALA A 36 -4.48 15.03 -4.09
N ASP A 37 -5.58 14.92 -4.84
CA ASP A 37 -6.97 14.85 -4.36
C ASP A 37 -7.30 13.51 -3.68
N ARG A 38 -6.52 12.46 -3.96
CA ARG A 38 -6.68 11.11 -3.39
C ARG A 38 -5.91 10.89 -2.10
N LYS A 39 -4.99 11.78 -1.70
CA LYS A 39 -4.12 11.58 -0.52
C LYS A 39 -4.89 11.32 0.78
N THR A 40 -6.03 11.97 0.99
CA THR A 40 -6.87 11.72 2.17
C THR A 40 -7.50 10.33 2.14
N VAL A 41 -7.98 9.88 0.98
CA VAL A 41 -8.55 8.54 0.80
C VAL A 41 -7.46 7.47 0.95
N ALA A 42 -6.30 7.69 0.35
CA ALA A 42 -5.14 6.80 0.45
C ALA A 42 -4.74 6.55 1.90
N ARG A 43 -4.69 7.61 2.71
CA ARG A 43 -4.35 7.50 4.14
C ARG A 43 -5.35 6.64 4.92
N ALA A 44 -6.65 6.82 4.66
CA ALA A 44 -7.69 6.02 5.30
C ALA A 44 -7.59 4.54 4.89
N MET A 45 -7.44 4.28 3.59
CA MET A 45 -7.30 2.93 3.04
C MET A 45 -6.05 2.21 3.58
N VAL A 46 -4.90 2.89 3.65
CA VAL A 46 -3.68 2.35 4.24
C VAL A 46 -3.87 2.04 5.72
N LEU A 47 -4.50 2.93 6.49
CA LEU A 47 -4.79 2.68 7.90
C LEU A 47 -5.65 1.43 8.09
N ASP A 48 -6.72 1.30 7.31
CA ASP A 48 -7.62 0.14 7.42
C ASP A 48 -6.93 -1.15 6.98
N TYR A 49 -6.12 -1.10 5.93
CA TYR A 49 -5.26 -2.20 5.52
C TYR A 49 -4.33 -2.63 6.67
N LEU A 50 -3.61 -1.69 7.30
CA LEU A 50 -2.65 -1.98 8.37
C LEU A 50 -3.30 -2.58 9.63
N LYS A 51 -4.57 -2.25 9.91
CA LYS A 51 -5.32 -2.90 11.02
C LYS A 51 -5.57 -4.38 10.76
N THR A 52 -5.67 -4.78 9.50
CA THR A 52 -5.96 -6.17 9.09
C THR A 52 -4.70 -6.96 8.74
N ALA A 53 -3.62 -6.28 8.38
CA ALA A 53 -2.36 -6.90 8.03
C ALA A 53 -1.75 -7.62 9.24
N LYS A 54 -1.47 -8.91 9.09
CA LYS A 54 -0.71 -9.69 10.08
C LYS A 54 0.78 -9.38 9.89
N ARG A 55 1.48 -9.14 10.99
CA ARG A 55 2.94 -9.00 11.01
C ARG A 55 3.61 -10.36 10.92
#